data_AF-A0A1I6GMY3-F1
#
_entry.id   AF-A0A1I6GMY3-F1
#
_cell.length_a   1.000
_cell.length_b   1.000
_cell.length_c   1.000
_cell.angle_alpha   90.00
_cell.angle_beta   90.00
_cell.angle_gamma   90.00
#
_symmetry.space_group_name_H-M   'P 1'
#
loop_
_entity.id
_entity.type
_entity.pdbx_description
1 polymer ?
#
loop_
_entity_poly.entity_id
_entity_poly.type
_entity_poly.pdbx_seq_one_letter_code
_entity_poly.pdbx_strand_id
1 'polypeptide(L)'
;MREGNGAADETPPDAARDRPVTEASYGIPDDEAGLLPWSFVADRLREDRTFWMSTTLPDGRPHARPVWGVFVDGRLHCGGGEETRWVRNVARDPRIVVHRESGEDVVILDGIAERLDAETADAARLERIDDAYEEKYGIRHGTPVFSIRPTRVLAWSEYPTDATRWRFDGE
;
A
#
# COMPACT_ATOMS: atom_id res chain seq x y z
N MET A 1 18.67 -12.51 24.24
CA MET A 1 18.86 -12.00 22.86
C MET A 1 17.75 -12.59 22.04
N ARG A 2 16.80 -11.77 21.57
CA ARG A 2 15.79 -12.23 20.61
C ARG A 2 16.46 -12.16 19.24
N GLU A 3 16.65 -13.32 18.62
CA GLU A 3 17.08 -13.39 17.23
C GLU A 3 15.99 -12.73 16.40
N GLY A 4 16.34 -11.61 15.77
CA GLY A 4 15.48 -10.95 14.80
C GLY A 4 15.29 -11.90 13.64
N ASN A 5 14.08 -12.40 13.47
CA ASN A 5 13.66 -13.06 12.25
C ASN A 5 13.78 -12.02 11.13
N GLY A 6 14.91 -12.04 10.41
CA GLY A 6 15.13 -11.21 9.25
C GLY A 6 14.10 -11.58 8.20
N ALA A 7 13.00 -10.82 8.14
CA ALA A 7 12.18 -10.77 6.95
C ALA A 7 13.09 -10.24 5.85
N ALA A 8 13.55 -11.14 5.00
CA ALA A 8 14.46 -10.85 3.92
C ALA A 8 13.95 -9.66 3.10
N ASP A 9 14.91 -8.82 2.69
CA ASP A 9 14.77 -7.75 1.71
C ASP A 9 14.42 -8.33 0.33
N GLU A 10 13.26 -8.99 0.23
CA GLU A 10 12.72 -9.45 -1.04
C GLU A 10 11.87 -8.32 -1.58
N THR A 11 12.52 -7.46 -2.38
CA THR A 11 11.80 -6.67 -3.38
C THR A 11 10.84 -7.64 -4.09
N PRO A 12 9.54 -7.31 -4.22
CA PRO A 12 8.59 -8.20 -4.84
C PRO A 12 9.15 -8.63 -6.20
N PRO A 13 9.11 -9.93 -6.54
CA PRO A 13 9.86 -10.47 -7.68
C PRO A 13 9.53 -9.78 -9.02
N ASP A 14 8.37 -9.12 -9.10
CA ASP A 14 7.86 -8.44 -10.29
C ASP A 14 7.99 -6.89 -10.20
N ALA A 15 8.86 -6.36 -9.32
CA ALA A 15 9.00 -4.92 -9.12
C ALA A 15 10.37 -4.38 -9.59
N ALA A 16 10.35 -3.50 -10.60
CA ALA A 16 11.51 -2.71 -11.00
C ALA A 16 11.67 -1.50 -10.06
N ARG A 17 12.87 -1.32 -9.49
CA ARG A 17 13.23 -0.21 -8.59
C ARG A 17 14.09 0.81 -9.31
N ASP A 18 13.68 2.07 -9.30
CA ASP A 18 14.41 3.19 -9.92
C ASP A 18 14.07 4.54 -9.27
N ARG A 19 14.52 5.65 -9.87
CA ARG A 19 14.20 7.01 -9.43
C ARG A 19 12.82 7.46 -9.93
N PRO A 20 12.08 8.28 -9.15
CA PRO A 20 10.92 8.98 -9.67
C PRO A 20 11.31 9.92 -10.83
N VAL A 21 10.41 10.06 -11.80
CA VAL A 21 10.59 10.99 -12.93
C VAL A 21 10.02 12.36 -12.53
N THR A 22 10.87 13.38 -12.54
CA THR A 22 10.54 14.77 -12.23
C THR A 22 11.52 15.71 -12.95
N GLU A 23 11.32 17.02 -12.84
CA GLU A 23 12.21 18.05 -13.37
C GLU A 23 13.56 18.02 -12.65
N ALA A 24 14.65 18.24 -13.39
CA ALA A 24 16.01 18.24 -12.85
C ALA A 24 16.21 19.23 -11.68
N SER A 25 15.39 20.30 -11.61
CA SER A 25 15.42 21.30 -10.53
C SER A 25 15.09 20.74 -9.15
N TYR A 26 14.47 19.56 -9.05
CA TYR A 26 14.21 18.90 -7.77
C TYR A 26 15.44 18.19 -7.18
N GLY A 27 16.52 18.03 -7.95
CA GLY A 27 17.80 17.53 -7.44
C GLY A 27 17.82 16.04 -7.09
N ILE A 28 16.90 15.24 -7.63
CA ILE A 28 16.95 13.77 -7.51
C ILE A 28 18.20 13.26 -8.27
N PRO A 29 19.07 12.44 -7.64
CA PRO A 29 20.23 11.87 -8.32
C PRO A 29 19.85 11.00 -9.52
N ASP A 30 20.72 10.94 -10.53
CA ASP A 30 20.53 10.12 -11.73
C ASP A 30 21.09 8.69 -11.61
N ASP A 31 21.73 8.38 -10.48
CA ASP A 31 22.21 7.05 -10.09
C ASP A 31 21.29 6.36 -9.06
N GLU A 32 21.63 5.11 -8.71
CA GLU A 32 20.89 4.32 -7.73
C GLU A 32 21.35 4.53 -6.27
N ALA A 33 22.28 5.46 -6.02
CA ALA A 33 22.87 5.64 -4.70
C ALA A 33 21.85 6.17 -3.69
N GLY A 34 21.59 5.42 -2.61
CA GLY A 34 20.61 5.80 -1.60
C GLY A 34 19.16 5.41 -1.94
N LEU A 35 18.91 4.65 -3.02
CA LEU A 35 17.60 4.04 -3.22
C LEU A 35 17.22 3.17 -2.01
N LEU A 36 15.99 3.34 -1.55
CA LEU A 36 15.45 2.63 -0.40
C LEU A 36 15.25 1.13 -0.74
N PRO A 37 15.44 0.21 0.23
CA PRO A 37 15.06 -1.19 0.09
C PRO A 37 13.54 -1.35 0.19
N TRP A 38 12.98 -2.45 -0.31
CA TRP A 38 11.54 -2.70 -0.20
C TRP A 38 11.09 -2.87 1.26
N SER A 39 11.97 -3.38 2.12
CA SER A 39 11.72 -3.46 3.57
C SER A 39 11.31 -2.12 4.17
N PHE A 40 11.84 -0.99 3.68
CA PHE A 40 11.39 0.34 4.09
C PHE A 40 9.87 0.49 3.93
N VAL A 41 9.36 0.22 2.72
CA VAL A 41 7.92 0.29 2.41
C VAL A 41 7.13 -0.69 3.26
N ALA A 42 7.56 -1.95 3.28
CA ALA A 42 6.83 -3.02 3.94
C ALA A 42 6.71 -2.80 5.45
N ASP A 43 7.79 -2.37 6.11
CA ASP A 43 7.81 -2.15 7.56
C ASP A 43 6.91 -0.98 7.94
N ARG A 44 6.97 0.12 7.19
CA ARG A 44 6.13 1.30 7.44
C ARG A 44 4.65 1.02 7.24
N LEU A 45 4.27 0.26 6.21
CA LEU A 45 2.88 -0.14 6.00
C LEU A 45 2.40 -1.17 7.05
N ARG A 46 3.30 -1.98 7.62
CA ARG A 46 2.95 -2.88 8.75
C ARG A 46 2.74 -2.09 10.04
N GLU A 47 3.61 -1.14 10.34
CA GLU A 47 3.59 -0.33 11.57
C GLU A 47 2.40 0.66 11.61
N ASP A 48 2.10 1.32 10.48
CA ASP A 48 1.10 2.39 10.42
C ASP A 48 -0.32 1.91 10.72
N ARG A 49 -1.00 2.54 11.68
CA ARG A 49 -2.39 2.19 12.02
C ARG A 49 -3.43 2.81 11.10
N THR A 50 -3.12 3.93 10.48
CA THR A 50 -4.06 4.71 9.67
C THR A 50 -3.40 5.12 8.36
N PHE A 51 -4.17 5.05 7.27
CA PHE A 51 -3.75 5.48 5.95
C PHE A 51 -4.77 6.45 5.37
N TRP A 52 -4.32 7.35 4.53
CA TRP A 52 -5.18 8.19 3.70
C TRP A 52 -5.34 7.56 2.33
N MET A 53 -6.60 7.34 1.95
CA MET A 53 -6.97 6.63 0.75
C MET A 53 -7.79 7.54 -0.16
N SER A 54 -7.38 7.61 -1.42
CA SER A 54 -8.03 8.40 -2.48
C SER A 54 -8.66 7.49 -3.53
N THR A 55 -9.91 7.78 -3.86
CA THR A 55 -10.73 7.12 -4.91
C THR A 55 -11.35 8.19 -5.81
N THR A 56 -11.94 7.78 -6.94
CA THR A 56 -12.58 8.73 -7.88
C THR A 56 -14.11 8.71 -7.72
N LEU A 57 -14.71 9.89 -7.51
CA LEU A 57 -16.17 10.06 -7.48
C LEU A 57 -16.80 9.82 -8.86
N PRO A 58 -18.13 9.57 -8.95
CA PRO A 58 -18.81 9.38 -10.24
C PRO A 58 -18.65 10.55 -11.22
N ASP A 59 -18.48 11.77 -10.71
CA ASP A 59 -18.24 12.99 -11.50
C ASP A 59 -16.77 13.25 -11.82
N GLY A 60 -15.87 12.31 -11.48
CA GLY A 60 -14.43 12.39 -11.74
C GLY A 60 -13.63 13.13 -10.67
N ARG A 61 -14.26 13.73 -9.66
CA ARG A 61 -13.52 14.43 -8.59
C ARG A 61 -12.79 13.44 -7.67
N PRO A 62 -11.63 13.81 -7.11
CA PRO A 62 -10.96 13.00 -6.09
C PRO A 62 -11.77 12.95 -4.80
N HIS A 63 -11.76 11.80 -4.13
CA HIS A 63 -12.37 11.59 -2.82
C HIS A 63 -11.38 10.88 -1.91
N ALA A 64 -10.95 11.60 -0.88
CA ALA A 64 -9.99 11.11 0.12
C ALA A 64 -10.68 10.82 1.46
N ARG A 65 -10.25 9.77 2.14
CA ARG A 65 -10.69 9.43 3.50
C ARG A 65 -9.61 8.65 4.26
N PRO A 66 -9.60 8.68 5.60
CA PRO A 66 -8.79 7.75 6.36
C PRO A 66 -9.39 6.34 6.36
N VAL A 67 -8.51 5.33 6.44
CA VAL A 67 -8.83 3.92 6.61
C VAL A 67 -7.84 3.25 7.56
N TRP A 68 -8.28 2.20 8.24
CA TRP A 68 -7.37 1.24 8.88
C TRP A 68 -7.02 0.14 7.90
N GLY A 69 -5.82 -0.41 8.03
CA GLY A 69 -5.33 -1.44 7.11
C GLY A 69 -4.19 -2.28 7.66
N VAL A 70 -4.07 -3.48 7.11
CA VAL A 70 -2.98 -4.41 7.39
C VAL A 70 -2.19 -4.67 6.11
N PHE A 71 -0.88 -4.83 6.22
CA PHE A 71 -0.02 -5.15 5.09
C PHE A 71 0.40 -6.61 5.17
N VAL A 72 -0.16 -7.44 4.28
CA VAL A 72 -0.01 -8.91 4.28
C VAL A 72 0.24 -9.36 2.85
N ASP A 73 1.21 -10.27 2.66
CA ASP A 73 1.58 -10.84 1.36
C ASP A 73 1.85 -9.78 0.28
N GLY A 74 2.56 -8.71 0.65
CA GLY A 74 2.94 -7.62 -0.26
C GLY A 74 1.79 -6.69 -0.68
N ARG A 75 0.63 -6.79 -0.03
CA ARG A 75 -0.57 -6.01 -0.36
C ARG A 75 -1.12 -5.34 0.88
N LEU A 76 -1.69 -4.16 0.69
CA LEU A 76 -2.47 -3.50 1.73
C LEU A 76 -3.90 -4.03 1.68
N HIS A 77 -4.48 -4.35 2.83
CA HIS A 77 -5.87 -4.79 2.95
C HIS A 77 -6.62 -3.83 3.85
N CYS A 78 -7.82 -3.41 3.42
CA CYS A 78 -8.66 -2.49 4.19
C CYS A 78 -10.15 -2.84 4.13
N GLY A 79 -10.86 -2.39 5.16
CA GLY A 79 -12.27 -2.62 5.37
C GLY A 79 -13.20 -1.49 4.97
N GLY A 80 -14.43 -1.83 4.62
CA GLY A 80 -15.50 -0.84 4.53
C GLY A 80 -16.88 -1.42 4.20
N GLY A 81 -17.92 -0.83 4.78
CA GLY A 81 -19.29 -1.20 4.47
C GLY A 81 -19.68 -0.87 3.02
N GLU A 82 -20.53 -1.71 2.43
CA GLU A 82 -20.93 -1.64 1.02
C GLU A 82 -21.56 -0.30 0.62
N GLU A 83 -22.29 0.33 1.54
CA GLU A 83 -22.95 1.63 1.32
C GLU A 83 -21.99 2.83 1.33
N THR A 84 -20.76 2.62 1.80
CA THR A 84 -19.78 3.71 1.91
C THR A 84 -19.39 4.23 0.52
N ARG A 85 -19.14 5.54 0.41
CA ARG A 85 -18.86 6.18 -0.88
C ARG A 85 -17.65 5.56 -1.58
N TRP A 86 -16.57 5.28 -0.85
CA TRP A 86 -15.34 4.75 -1.45
C TRP A 86 -15.50 3.32 -1.97
N VAL A 87 -16.27 2.45 -1.29
CA VAL A 87 -16.55 1.09 -1.79
C VAL A 87 -17.32 1.16 -3.11
N ARG A 88 -18.34 2.02 -3.18
CA ARG A 88 -19.07 2.26 -4.44
C ARG A 88 -18.21 2.88 -5.53
N ASN A 89 -17.24 3.72 -5.17
CA ASN A 89 -16.27 4.25 -6.13
C ASN A 89 -15.39 3.12 -6.68
N VAL A 90 -14.82 2.27 -5.81
CA VAL A 90 -13.96 1.13 -6.18
C VAL A 90 -14.69 0.11 -7.06
N ALA A 91 -15.98 -0.15 -6.79
CA ALA A 91 -16.79 -1.02 -7.63
C ALA A 91 -16.96 -0.49 -9.07
N ARG A 92 -16.89 0.84 -9.27
CA ARG A 92 -16.94 1.48 -10.60
C ARG A 92 -15.56 1.60 -11.24
N ASP A 93 -14.56 1.94 -10.44
CA ASP A 93 -13.18 2.19 -10.86
C ASP A 93 -12.23 1.70 -9.76
N PRO A 94 -11.52 0.58 -9.96
CA PRO A 94 -10.76 -0.06 -8.90
C PRO A 94 -9.43 0.64 -8.60
N ARG A 95 -9.09 1.71 -9.34
CA ARG A 95 -7.85 2.46 -9.13
C ARG A 95 -7.93 3.23 -7.82
N ILE A 96 -6.90 3.09 -7.01
CA ILE A 96 -6.81 3.68 -5.69
C ILE A 96 -5.40 4.19 -5.43
N VAL A 97 -5.30 5.26 -4.66
CA VAL A 97 -4.02 5.76 -4.14
C VAL A 97 -4.10 5.72 -2.62
N VAL A 98 -3.07 5.20 -1.97
CA VAL A 98 -2.96 5.17 -0.52
C VAL A 98 -1.65 5.79 -0.10
N HIS A 99 -1.66 6.66 0.92
CA HIS A 99 -0.45 7.19 1.51
C HIS A 99 -0.51 7.14 3.04
N ARG A 100 0.68 7.15 3.65
CA ARG A 100 0.85 7.27 5.10
C ARG A 100 0.43 8.64 5.62
N GLU A 101 0.37 8.80 6.95
CA GLU A 101 0.09 10.09 7.59
C GLU A 101 1.28 11.07 7.53
N SER A 102 2.51 10.55 7.52
CA SER A 102 3.73 11.38 7.52
C SER A 102 4.04 11.95 6.13
N GLY A 103 4.26 13.27 6.06
CA GLY A 103 4.76 13.96 4.87
C GLY A 103 6.30 13.99 4.76
N GLU A 104 7.01 13.55 5.81
CA GLU A 104 8.47 13.50 5.85
C GLU A 104 9.00 12.07 5.72
N ASP A 105 8.20 11.08 6.13
CA ASP A 105 8.51 9.66 6.04
C ASP A 105 7.51 8.96 5.13
N VAL A 106 7.73 9.11 3.82
CA VAL A 106 6.70 8.96 2.81
C VAL A 106 6.70 7.57 2.21
N VAL A 107 5.49 7.01 2.13
CA VAL A 107 5.14 5.89 1.23
C VAL A 107 3.81 6.24 0.58
N ILE A 108 3.80 6.24 -0.76
CA ILE A 108 2.61 6.43 -1.60
C ILE A 108 2.47 5.19 -2.47
N LEU A 109 1.33 4.52 -2.38
CA LEU A 109 1.00 3.30 -3.09
C LEU A 109 -0.14 3.61 -4.07
N ASP A 110 0.16 3.54 -5.36
CA ASP A 110 -0.87 3.43 -6.39
C ASP A 110 -1.19 1.97 -6.61
N GLY A 111 -2.47 1.64 -6.73
CA GLY A 111 -2.86 0.25 -6.86
C GLY A 111 -4.25 0.01 -7.41
N ILE A 112 -4.58 -1.26 -7.53
CA ILE A 112 -5.88 -1.78 -7.96
C ILE A 112 -6.50 -2.53 -6.79
N ALA A 113 -7.67 -2.08 -6.35
CA ALA A 113 -8.43 -2.73 -5.29
C ALA A 113 -9.23 -3.92 -5.83
N GLU A 114 -9.05 -5.06 -5.17
CA GLU A 114 -9.75 -6.32 -5.41
C GLU A 114 -10.64 -6.61 -4.19
N ARG A 115 -11.94 -6.83 -4.41
CA ARG A 115 -12.86 -7.25 -3.35
C ARG A 115 -12.67 -8.74 -3.07
N LEU A 116 -12.43 -9.10 -1.82
CA LEU A 116 -12.35 -10.47 -1.33
C LEU A 116 -13.60 -10.79 -0.51
N ASP A 117 -14.35 -11.79 -0.95
CA ASP A 117 -15.53 -12.32 -0.27
C ASP A 117 -15.24 -13.74 0.24
N ALA A 118 -15.97 -14.18 1.27
CA ALA A 118 -15.74 -15.49 1.90
C ALA A 118 -15.98 -16.66 0.93
N GLU A 119 -16.86 -16.47 -0.05
CA GLU A 119 -17.23 -17.48 -1.04
C GLU A 119 -16.23 -17.60 -2.19
N THR A 120 -15.40 -16.57 -2.44
CA THR A 120 -14.56 -16.47 -3.63
C THR A 120 -13.07 -16.42 -3.33
N ALA A 121 -12.67 -15.95 -2.15
CA ALA A 121 -11.28 -15.83 -1.76
C ALA A 121 -10.74 -17.10 -1.10
N ASP A 122 -9.43 -17.32 -1.23
CA ASP A 122 -8.73 -18.38 -0.53
C ASP A 122 -8.84 -18.22 0.99
N ALA A 123 -9.31 -19.27 1.69
CA ALA A 123 -9.56 -19.22 3.12
C ALA A 123 -8.28 -18.96 3.93
N ALA A 124 -7.14 -19.50 3.50
CA ALA A 124 -5.87 -19.26 4.20
C ALA A 124 -5.40 -17.81 4.06
N ARG A 125 -5.65 -17.16 2.90
CA ARG A 125 -5.40 -15.73 2.71
C ARG A 125 -6.30 -14.89 3.62
N LEU A 126 -7.59 -15.20 3.72
CA LEU A 126 -8.50 -14.50 4.62
C LEU A 126 -8.08 -14.64 6.09
N GLU A 127 -7.69 -15.85 6.50
CA GLU A 127 -7.20 -16.11 7.86
C GLU A 127 -5.98 -15.25 8.23
N ARG A 128 -4.97 -15.19 7.34
CA ARG A 128 -3.78 -14.33 7.55
C ARG A 128 -4.12 -12.85 7.66
N ILE A 129 -5.11 -12.38 6.91
CA ILE A 129 -5.58 -10.99 6.98
C ILE A 129 -6.25 -10.73 8.33
N ASP A 130 -7.13 -11.64 8.77
CA ASP A 130 -7.81 -11.52 10.06
C ASP A 130 -6.84 -11.60 11.24
N ASP A 131 -5.86 -12.50 11.21
CA ASP A 131 -4.82 -12.61 12.24
C ASP A 131 -4.01 -11.31 12.34
N ALA A 132 -3.66 -10.69 11.21
CA ALA A 132 -2.97 -9.40 11.20
C ALA A 132 -3.85 -8.27 11.75
N TYR A 133 -5.16 -8.30 11.48
CA TYR A 133 -6.12 -7.34 12.04
C TYR A 133 -6.28 -7.52 13.55
N GLU A 134 -6.34 -8.77 14.01
CA GLU A 134 -6.45 -9.12 15.42
C GLU A 134 -5.21 -8.68 16.19
N GLU A 135 -4.01 -8.93 15.64
CA GLU A 135 -2.75 -8.46 16.23
C GLU A 135 -2.68 -6.92 16.31
N LYS A 136 -3.02 -6.23 15.22
CA LYS A 136 -2.82 -4.78 15.09
C LYS A 136 -3.91 -3.94 15.76
N TYR A 137 -5.15 -4.43 15.77
CA TYR A 137 -6.33 -3.68 16.19
C TYR A 137 -7.19 -4.39 17.25
N GLY A 138 -6.90 -5.65 17.60
CA GLY A 138 -7.68 -6.42 18.59
C GLY A 138 -9.05 -6.87 18.08
N ILE A 139 -9.27 -6.88 16.76
CA ILE A 139 -10.51 -7.29 16.12
C ILE A 139 -10.21 -8.17 14.91
N ARG A 140 -11.04 -9.18 14.66
CA ARG A 140 -11.06 -9.87 13.36
C ARG A 140 -11.97 -9.08 12.42
N HIS A 141 -11.52 -8.81 11.21
CA HIS A 141 -12.21 -7.92 10.29
C HIS A 141 -13.36 -8.64 9.57
N GLY A 142 -13.11 -9.87 9.11
CA GLY A 142 -14.02 -10.64 8.27
C GLY A 142 -14.14 -10.10 6.84
N THR A 143 -15.18 -10.53 6.13
CA THR A 143 -15.44 -10.16 4.74
C THR A 143 -16.67 -9.25 4.60
N PRO A 144 -16.75 -8.41 3.55
CA PRO A 144 -15.75 -8.22 2.50
C PRO A 144 -14.53 -7.45 3.01
N VAL A 145 -13.34 -7.80 2.50
CA VAL A 145 -12.11 -7.03 2.68
C VAL A 145 -11.55 -6.67 1.30
N PHE A 146 -10.97 -5.47 1.17
CA PHE A 146 -10.42 -5.00 -0.10
C PHE A 146 -8.90 -5.16 -0.09
N SER A 147 -8.37 -5.91 -1.04
CA SER A 147 -6.94 -6.09 -1.24
C SER A 147 -6.43 -5.15 -2.32
N ILE A 148 -5.55 -4.23 -1.95
CA ILE A 148 -4.92 -3.30 -2.88
C ILE A 148 -3.63 -3.94 -3.39
N ARG A 149 -3.61 -4.29 -4.68
CA ARG A 149 -2.39 -4.69 -5.39
C ARG A 149 -1.61 -3.44 -5.81
N PRO A 150 -0.35 -3.28 -5.37
CA PRO A 150 0.49 -2.19 -5.87
C PRO A 150 0.70 -2.30 -7.38
N THR A 151 0.64 -1.16 -8.07
CA THR A 151 1.12 -1.00 -9.46
C THR A 151 2.31 -0.06 -9.51
N ARG A 152 2.36 0.91 -8.59
CA ARG A 152 3.51 1.79 -8.37
C ARG A 152 3.61 2.14 -6.89
N VAL A 153 4.82 2.23 -6.38
CA VAL A 153 5.10 2.80 -5.05
C VAL A 153 6.14 3.90 -5.18
N LEU A 154 5.94 5.01 -4.48
CA LEU A 154 6.94 6.04 -4.26
C LEU A 154 7.27 6.10 -2.77
N ALA A 155 8.55 6.24 -2.43
CA ALA A 155 8.96 6.42 -1.04
C ALA A 155 10.19 7.31 -0.91
N TRP A 156 10.29 8.00 0.22
CA TRP A 156 11.45 8.79 0.64
C TRP A 156 11.37 9.08 2.14
N SER A 157 12.53 9.25 2.78
CA SER A 157 12.68 9.79 4.13
C SER A 157 13.63 10.99 4.20
N GLU A 158 14.49 11.14 3.20
CA GLU A 158 15.47 12.21 3.06
C GLU A 158 15.45 12.75 1.62
N TYR A 159 14.31 13.33 1.22
CA TYR A 159 14.14 13.90 -0.11
C TYR A 159 15.16 15.03 -0.39
N PRO A 160 15.79 15.07 -1.58
CA PRO A 160 15.58 14.21 -2.76
C PRO A 160 16.49 12.98 -2.82
N THR A 161 17.38 12.80 -1.84
CA THR A 161 18.53 11.88 -1.94
C THR A 161 18.14 10.41 -1.98
N ASP A 162 17.10 10.02 -1.26
CA ASP A 162 16.62 8.64 -1.17
C ASP A 162 15.30 8.39 -1.93
N ALA A 163 14.87 9.36 -2.73
CA ALA A 163 13.63 9.27 -3.49
C ALA A 163 13.65 8.03 -4.40
N THR A 164 12.73 7.12 -4.13
CA THR A 164 12.70 5.77 -4.73
C THR A 164 11.31 5.48 -5.29
N ARG A 165 11.29 4.80 -6.43
CA ARG A 165 10.10 4.31 -7.09
C ARG A 165 10.20 2.81 -7.31
N TRP A 166 9.11 2.09 -7.07
CA TRP A 166 8.90 0.73 -7.54
C TRP A 166 7.78 0.72 -8.58
N ARG A 167 7.96 -0.03 -9.66
CA ARG A 167 6.97 -0.29 -10.71
C ARG A 167 6.74 -1.79 -10.81
N PHE A 168 5.49 -2.22 -10.75
CA PHE A 168 5.12 -3.63 -10.75
C PHE A 168 4.64 -4.03 -12.14
N ASP A 169 5.15 -5.14 -12.69
CA ASP A 169 4.77 -5.61 -14.02
C ASP A 169 3.28 -5.94 -14.07
N GLY A 170 2.59 -5.33 -15.04
CA GLY A 170 1.12 -5.30 -15.11
C GLY A 170 0.53 -4.33 -16.12
N GLU A 171 1.35 -3.61 -16.89
CA GLU A 171 1.02 -2.93 -18.16
C GLU A 171 2.13 -3.17 -19.19
#